data_AF-A0A1V5K9H6-F1
#
_entry.id   AF-A0A1V5K9H6-F1
#
_cell.length_a   1.000
_cell.length_b   1.000
_cell.length_c   1.000
_cell.angle_alpha   90.00
_cell.angle_beta   90.00
_cell.angle_gamma   90.00
#
_symmetry.space_group_name_H-M   'P 1'
#
loop_
_entity.id
_entity.type
_entity.pdbx_description
1 polymer ?
#
loop_
_entity_poly.entity_id
_entity_poly.type
_entity_poly.pdbx_seq_one_letter_code
_entity_poly.pdbx_strand_id
1 'polypeptide(L)' 'MDLPVRAIREQIKSAINIVVQQARFKDGKRKVTHIAEITGMESDTILMHNVFEFVKSADNAAGGCEGELKRVDGVRV' A
#
# COMPACT_ATOMS: atom_id res chain seq x y z
N MET A 1 29.44 11.00 8.90
CA MET A 1 28.39 10.68 9.89
C MET A 1 27.33 9.91 9.14
N ASP A 2 27.24 8.60 9.34
CA ASP A 2 26.08 7.86 8.86
C ASP A 2 24.90 8.19 9.77
N LEU A 3 23.80 8.67 9.20
CA LEU A 3 22.57 8.77 9.97
C LEU A 3 22.17 7.33 10.34
N PRO A 4 21.97 6.99 11.63
CA PRO A 4 21.58 5.64 12.01
C PRO A 4 20.30 5.28 11.25
N VAL A 5 20.31 4.17 10.51
CA VAL A 5 19.16 3.72 9.70
C VAL A 5 17.87 3.69 10.53
N ARG A 6 17.99 3.31 11.80
CA ARG A 6 16.89 3.36 12.77
C ARG A 6 16.29 4.75 12.96
N ALA A 7 17.11 5.80 13.08
CA ALA A 7 16.63 7.18 13.26
C ALA A 7 15.81 7.66 12.05
N ILE A 8 16.21 7.27 10.83
CA ILE A 8 15.44 7.54 9.61
C ILE A 8 14.09 6.82 9.67
N ARG A 9 14.07 5.55 10.07
CA ARG A 9 12.83 4.76 10.14
C ARG A 9 11.86 5.28 11.21
N GLU A 10 12.37 5.74 12.34
CA GLU A 10 11.59 6.41 13.37
C GLU A 10 10.94 7.70 12.85
N GLN A 11 11.69 8.51 12.08
CA GLN A 11 11.13 9.69 11.42
C GLN A 11 10.05 9.33 10.39
N ILE A 12 10.28 8.32 9.56
CA ILE A 12 9.28 7.84 8.59
C ILE A 12 8.00 7.41 9.30
N LYS A 13 8.11 6.61 10.37
CA LYS A 13 6.95 6.15 11.16
C LYS A 13 6.18 7.31 11.78
N SER A 14 6.86 8.39 12.19
CA SER A 14 6.20 9.55 12.78
C SER A 14 5.58 10.50 11.75
N ALA A 15 6.11 10.53 10.53
CA ALA A 15 5.75 11.53 9.52
C ALA A 15 4.80 10.99 8.43
N ILE A 16 4.76 9.67 8.23
CA ILE A 16 3.94 9.04 7.19
C ILE A 16 2.81 8.24 7.84
N ASN A 17 1.57 8.60 7.51
CA ASN A 17 0.39 7.85 7.96
C ASN A 17 -0.07 6.82 6.92
N ILE A 18 -0.09 7.21 5.65
CA ILE A 18 -0.67 6.41 4.56
C ILE A 18 0.35 6.26 3.44
N VAL A 19 0.42 5.05 2.87
CA VAL A 19 1.20 4.70 1.69
C VAL A 19 0.25 4.26 0.58
N VAL A 20 0.33 4.90 -0.58
CA VAL A 20 -0.48 4.56 -1.76
C VAL A 20 0.42 3.88 -2.80
N GLN A 21 0.22 2.59 -2.99
CA GLN A 21 0.99 1.79 -3.95
C GLN A 21 0.30 1.79 -5.31
N GLN A 22 0.98 2.30 -6.33
CA GLN A 22 0.55 2.22 -7.73
C GLN A 22 1.36 1.20 -8.52
N ALA A 23 0.70 0.49 -9.44
CA ALA A 23 1.35 -0.39 -10.39
C ALA A 23 0.87 -0.11 -11.81
N ARG A 24 1.75 -0.37 -12.79
CA ARG A 24 1.38 -0.37 -14.20
C ARG A 24 0.90 -1.76 -14.60
N PHE A 25 -0.28 -1.83 -15.17
CA PHE A 25 -0.88 -3.08 -15.62
C PHE A 25 -0.53 -3.37 -17.09
N LYS A 26 -0.84 -4.59 -17.54
CA LYS A 26 -0.51 -5.07 -18.89
C LYS A 26 -1.18 -4.25 -20.00
N ASP A 27 -2.33 -3.64 -19.70
CA ASP A 27 -3.03 -2.70 -20.59
C ASP A 27 -2.38 -1.31 -20.63
N GLY A 28 -1.24 -1.12 -19.96
CA GLY A 28 -0.47 0.12 -19.91
C GLY A 28 -1.00 1.14 -18.92
N LYS A 29 -2.19 0.95 -18.34
CA LYS A 29 -2.80 1.86 -17.35
C LYS A 29 -2.11 1.71 -16.00
N ARG A 30 -2.03 2.81 -15.24
CA ARG A 30 -1.62 2.79 -13.83
C ARG A 30 -2.84 2.74 -12.94
N LYS A 31 -2.82 1.87 -11.94
CA LYS A 31 -3.87 1.79 -10.94
C LYS A 31 -3.27 1.73 -9.55
N VAL A 32 -3.97 2.30 -8.58
CA VAL A 32 -3.70 2.05 -7.18
C VAL A 32 -4.03 0.59 -6.91
N THR A 33 -3.07 -0.12 -6.32
CA THR A 33 -3.18 -1.54 -5.99
C THR A 33 -3.41 -1.75 -4.50
N HIS A 34 -2.81 -0.90 -3.67
CA HIS A 34 -2.93 -0.96 -2.22
C HIS A 34 -2.94 0.46 -1.66
N ILE A 35 -3.75 0.67 -0.64
CA ILE A 35 -3.63 1.80 0.28
C ILE A 35 -3.36 1.18 1.64
N ALA A 36 -2.20 1.45 2.20
CA ALA A 36 -1.77 0.90 3.48
C ALA A 36 -1.55 1.99 4.51
N GLU A 37 -1.82 1.69 5.78
CA GLU A 37 -1.53 2.55 6.91
C GLU A 37 -0.27 2.06 7.63
N ILE A 38 0.58 2.99 8.06
CA ILE A 38 1.69 2.68 8.96
C ILE A 38 1.14 2.51 10.37
N THR A 39 1.25 1.29 10.91
CA THR A 39 0.70 0.95 12.22
C THR A 39 1.75 0.98 13.32
N GLY A 40 3.03 0.96 12.96
CA GLY A 40 4.10 1.07 13.93
C GLY A 40 5.44 0.62 13.37
N MET A 41 6.30 0.20 14.27
CA MET A 41 7.61 -0.32 13.96
C MET A 41 7.96 -1.39 14.99
N GLU A 42 8.50 -2.52 14.55
CA GLU A 42 9.04 -3.56 15.41
C GLU A 42 10.51 -3.74 15.10
N SER A 43 11.35 -3.56 16.13
CA SER A 43 12.82 -3.46 15.97
C SER A 43 13.17 -2.38 14.94
N ASP A 44 13.69 -2.77 13.78
CA ASP A 44 14.00 -1.85 12.68
C ASP A 44 13.01 -1.96 11.51
N THR A 45 11.90 -2.71 11.61
CA THR A 45 10.97 -2.92 10.50
C THR A 45 9.69 -2.11 10.67
N ILE A 46 9.34 -1.30 9.65
CA ILE A 46 8.07 -0.56 9.61
C ILE A 46 6.93 -1.56 9.36
N LEU A 47 5.91 -1.51 10.21
CA LEU A 47 4.71 -2.32 10.10
C LEU A 47 3.61 -1.55 9.39
N MET A 48 2.88 -2.24 8.52
CA MET A 48 1.78 -1.67 7.75
C MET A 48 0.63 -2.66 7.63
N HIS A 49 -0.59 -2.13 7.53
CA HIS A 49 -1.79 -2.89 7.17
C HIS A 49 -2.49 -2.26 5.97
N ASN A 50 -2.92 -3.10 5.03
CA ASN A 50 -3.69 -2.63 3.89
C ASN A 50 -5.10 -2.24 4.34
N VAL A 51 -5.49 -0.99 4.07
CA VAL A 51 -6.85 -0.48 4.26
C VAL A 51 -7.71 -0.76 3.02
N PHE A 52 -7.09 -0.68 1.84
CA PHE A 52 -7.74 -1.01 0.57
C PHE A 52 -6.84 -1.86 -0.31
N GLU A 53 -7.45 -2.77 -1.06
CA GLU A 53 -6.81 -3.62 -2.05
C GLU A 53 -7.57 -3.61 -3.37
N PHE A 54 -6.83 -3.60 -4.47
CA PHE A 54 -7.40 -3.64 -5.80
C PHE A 54 -7.85 -5.04 -6.16
N VAL A 55 -9.15 -5.20 -6.39
CA VAL A 55 -9.77 -6.45 -6.81
C VAL A 55 -10.13 -6.35 -8.29
N LYS A 56 -9.52 -7.23 -9.10
CA LYS A 56 -9.81 -7.35 -10.53
C LYS A 56 -11.24 -7.84 -10.73
N SER A 57 -11.94 -7.27 -11.70
CA SER A 57 -13.25 -7.78 -12.13
C SER A 57 -13.10 -9.14 -12.80
N ALA A 58 -13.96 -10.09 -12.43
CA ALA A 58 -13.97 -11.44 -13.00
C ALA A 58 -14.41 -11.46 -14.48
N ASP A 59 -15.24 -10.51 -14.89
CA ASP A 59 -15.91 -10.52 -16.21
C ASP A 59 -15.04 -10.04 -17.38
N ASN A 60 -13.74 -9.81 -17.17
CA ASN A 60 -12.92 -9.20 -18.20
C ASN A 60 -12.25 -10.22 -19.13
N ALA A 61 -13.01 -10.68 -20.13
CA ALA A 61 -12.54 -11.57 -21.18
C ALA A 61 -11.45 -10.94 -22.10
N ALA A 62 -11.29 -9.62 -22.07
CA ALA A 62 -10.46 -8.87 -23.03
C ALA A 62 -9.03 -8.56 -22.53
N GLY A 63 -8.57 -9.15 -21.42
CA GLY A 63 -7.21 -8.90 -20.89
C GLY A 63 -7.01 -7.50 -20.30
N GLY A 64 -8.07 -6.69 -20.21
CA GLY A 64 -8.08 -5.40 -19.54
C GLY A 64 -7.94 -5.55 -18.03
N CYS A 65 -7.34 -4.56 -17.38
CA CYS A 65 -7.10 -4.60 -15.94
C CYS A 65 -8.17 -3.82 -15.18
N GLU A 66 -9.43 -4.03 -15.53
CA GLU A 66 -10.57 -3.46 -14.82
C GLU A 66 -10.78 -4.12 -13.45
N GLY A 67 -11.35 -3.35 -12.54
CA GLY A 67 -11.42 -3.68 -11.13
C GLY A 67 -11.53 -2.42 -10.30
N GLU A 68 -11.72 -2.61 -9.00
CA GLU A 68 -12.00 -1.56 -8.03
C GLU A 68 -11.18 -1.76 -6.75
N LEU A 69 -10.96 -0.68 -6.01
CA LEU A 69 -10.39 -0.78 -4.65
C LEU A 69 -11.49 -1.21 -3.69
N LYS A 70 -11.28 -2.33 -3.01
CA LYS A 70 -12.14 -2.81 -1.94
C LYS A 70 -11.47 -2.58 -0.60
N ARG A 71 -12.28 -2.17 0.39
CA ARG A 71 -11.81 -2.04 1.77
C ARG A 71 -11.48 -3.44 2.31
N VAL A 72 -10.37 -3.54 3.05
CA VAL A 72 -10.01 -4.75 3.79
C VAL A 72 -10.79 -4.77 5.10
N ASP A 73 -11.47 -5.89 5.37
CA ASP A 73 -12.25 -6.07 6.58
C ASP A 73 -11.36 -6.10 7.83
N GLY A 74 -11.88 -5.59 8.95
CA GLY A 74 -11.18 -5.60 10.25
C GLY A 74 -10.16 -4.48 10.46
N VAL A 75 -9.91 -3.62 9.47
CA VAL A 75 -9.01 -2.47 9.60
C VAL A 75 -9.78 -1.24 10.07
N ARG A 76 -9.45 -0.75 11.27
CA ARG A 76 -9.90 0.56 11.78
C ARG A 76 -8.89 1.63 11.36
N VAL A 77 -9.43 2.74 10.84
CA VAL A 77 -8.72 3.99 10.56
C VAL A 77 -9.03 4.95 11.69
#